data_AF-A0A0R2STP2-F1
#
_entry.id   AF-A0A0R2STP2-F1
#
_cell.length_a   1.000
_cell.length_b   1.000
_cell.length_c   1.000
_cell.angle_alpha   90.00
_cell.angle_beta   90.00
_cell.angle_gamma   90.00
#
_symmetry.space_group_name_H-M   'P 1'
#
loop_
_entity.id
_entity.type
_entity.pdbx_description
1 polymer ?
#
loop_
_entity_poly.entity_id
_entity_poly.type
_entity_poly.pdbx_seq_one_letter_code
_entity_poly.pdbx_strand_id
1 'polypeptide(L)'
;MLQHRFIDSARQSPKKVAFIDRTTGRDITFKQALLAGLILARRFRKLERGRIGIMLPTSGGGALAVLGAVMAGRTPVMINYSTGAKKNCRYAQHQCDFHTIITTRALLEKTGCPQLSDMLFIEDILATLSPLEKGFAFIKTLLPTPLLKRLVGRNDLETPAVILFTSGSEKDPKVVQLTQRNILSNIDSFCTHMEIYGMDRLLAVLPYFHVFGLTINLWTPLCLGMTSITYANPLEFKTVAKIIRDTKPELLIGTPVFLEGYIRQSEPGDFNSIKLAVSGADKCPESLRQLYREKQNLEIHEGYGTTETSPVISANPRSDNRAGSIGVPIPGVQVKIL
;
A
#
# COMPACT_ATOMS: atom_id res chain seq x y z
N MET A 1 0.91 12.26 11.35
CA MET A 1 0.82 10.78 11.40
C MET A 1 -0.06 10.26 10.27
N LEU A 2 0.28 9.11 9.69
CA LEU A 2 -0.45 8.44 8.61
C LEU A 2 -1.91 8.16 8.99
N GLN A 3 -2.14 7.55 10.15
CA GLN A 3 -3.47 7.28 10.67
C GLN A 3 -4.27 8.56 10.98
N HIS A 4 -3.60 9.70 11.24
CA HIS A 4 -4.28 10.98 11.43
C HIS A 4 -4.76 11.56 10.11
N ARG A 5 -3.94 11.50 9.04
CA ARG A 5 -4.37 11.91 7.69
C ARG A 5 -5.51 11.05 7.18
N PHE A 6 -5.42 9.72 7.38
CA PHE A 6 -6.54 8.83 7.07
C PHE A 6 -7.83 9.22 7.81
N ILE A 7 -7.75 9.56 9.11
CA ILE A 7 -8.92 10.02 9.87
C ILE A 7 -9.51 11.27 9.23
N ASP A 8 -8.69 12.23 8.80
CA ASP A 8 -9.18 13.44 8.12
C ASP A 8 -9.91 13.10 6.82
N SER A 9 -9.31 12.27 5.96
CA SER A 9 -9.93 11.81 4.73
C SER A 9 -11.25 11.07 4.99
N ALA A 10 -11.28 10.20 6.01
CA ALA A 10 -12.47 9.45 6.36
C ALA A 10 -13.59 10.32 6.94
N ARG A 11 -13.23 11.43 7.60
CA ARG A 11 -14.17 12.43 8.13
C ARG A 11 -14.73 13.31 7.04
N GLN A 12 -13.90 13.69 6.07
CA GLN A 12 -14.30 14.52 4.94
C GLN A 12 -15.29 13.78 4.03
N SER A 13 -15.05 12.50 3.75
CA SER A 13 -15.82 11.72 2.77
C SER A 13 -16.28 10.35 3.30
N PRO A 14 -17.07 10.26 4.38
CA PRO A 14 -17.35 9.00 5.07
C PRO A 14 -18.13 7.98 4.22
N LYS A 15 -18.99 8.44 3.32
CA LYS A 15 -19.80 7.58 2.43
C LYS A 15 -19.07 7.19 1.14
N LYS A 16 -17.96 7.86 0.81
CA LYS A 16 -17.16 7.54 -0.38
C LYS A 16 -16.54 6.15 -0.21
N VAL A 17 -16.49 5.38 -1.29
CA VAL A 17 -15.81 4.09 -1.32
C VAL A 17 -14.30 4.32 -1.18
N ALA A 18 -13.70 3.79 -0.12
CA ALA A 18 -12.26 3.82 0.11
C ALA A 18 -11.57 2.69 -0.64
N PHE A 19 -12.17 1.49 -0.65
CA PHE A 19 -11.63 0.33 -1.34
C PHE A 19 -12.67 -0.28 -2.26
N ILE A 20 -12.28 -0.50 -3.51
CA ILE A 20 -12.98 -1.37 -4.45
C ILE A 20 -12.13 -2.65 -4.53
N ASP A 21 -12.44 -3.65 -3.71
CA ASP A 21 -11.58 -4.83 -3.58
C ASP A 21 -12.03 -5.92 -4.56
N ARG A 22 -11.29 -6.04 -5.66
CA ARG A 22 -11.56 -7.03 -6.70
C ARG A 22 -11.01 -8.42 -6.36
N THR A 23 -10.26 -8.56 -5.27
CA THR A 23 -9.86 -9.87 -4.74
C THR A 23 -11.02 -10.54 -4.01
N THR A 24 -11.76 -9.77 -3.21
CA THR A 24 -12.85 -10.28 -2.38
C THR A 24 -14.24 -9.98 -2.94
N GLY A 25 -14.34 -9.13 -3.96
CA GLY A 25 -15.60 -8.66 -4.54
C GLY A 25 -16.36 -7.70 -3.63
N ARG A 26 -15.71 -7.09 -2.64
CA ARG A 26 -16.35 -6.23 -1.64
C ARG A 26 -15.85 -4.79 -1.74
N ASP A 27 -16.78 -3.86 -1.71
CA ASP A 27 -16.48 -2.44 -1.63
C ASP A 27 -16.59 -1.98 -0.17
N ILE A 28 -15.63 -1.15 0.27
CA ILE A 28 -15.53 -0.66 1.65
C ILE A 28 -15.48 0.87 1.62
N THR A 29 -16.44 1.51 2.28
CA THR A 29 -16.47 2.98 2.44
C THR A 29 -15.43 3.47 3.47
N PHE A 30 -15.06 4.74 3.41
CA PHE A 30 -14.17 5.34 4.41
C PHE A 30 -14.72 5.23 5.84
N LYS A 31 -16.04 5.34 6.03
CA LYS A 31 -16.69 5.10 7.33
C LYS A 31 -16.47 3.67 7.82
N GLN A 32 -16.67 2.69 6.94
CA GLN A 32 -16.44 1.27 7.27
C GLN A 32 -14.96 0.99 7.53
N ALA A 33 -14.07 1.59 6.73
CA ALA A 33 -12.62 1.48 6.91
C ALA A 33 -12.16 2.04 8.26
N LEU A 34 -12.68 3.20 8.66
CA LEU A 34 -12.38 3.80 9.97
C LEU A 34 -12.88 2.91 11.12
N LEU A 35 -14.10 2.38 11.00
CA LEU A 35 -14.65 1.43 11.99
C LEU A 35 -13.78 0.18 12.09
N ALA A 36 -13.42 -0.44 10.96
CA ALA A 36 -12.58 -1.63 10.91
C ALA A 36 -11.18 -1.37 11.48
N GLY A 37 -10.55 -0.23 11.14
CA GLY A 37 -9.26 0.18 11.68
C GLY A 37 -9.29 0.30 13.21
N LEU A 38 -10.33 0.90 13.80
CA LEU A 38 -10.48 1.00 15.26
C LEU A 38 -10.71 -0.35 15.94
N ILE A 39 -11.46 -1.25 15.30
CA ILE A 39 -11.69 -2.61 15.79
C ILE A 39 -10.37 -3.40 15.80
N LEU A 40 -9.67 -3.44 14.66
CA LEU A 40 -8.39 -4.11 14.52
C LEU A 40 -7.36 -3.51 15.48
N ALA A 41 -7.32 -2.19 15.63
CA ALA A 41 -6.41 -1.53 16.56
C ALA A 41 -6.62 -1.95 18.02
N ARG A 42 -7.88 -2.18 18.43
CA ARG A 42 -8.18 -2.70 19.78
C ARG A 42 -7.69 -4.14 19.95
N ARG A 43 -7.85 -4.98 18.93
CA ARG A 43 -7.41 -6.38 18.97
C ARG A 43 -5.88 -6.46 18.95
N PHE A 44 -5.21 -5.77 18.03
CA PHE A 44 -3.75 -5.80 17.91
C PHE A 44 -3.01 -5.22 19.12
N ARG A 45 -3.61 -4.26 19.84
CA ARG A 45 -3.09 -3.80 21.13
C ARG A 45 -2.92 -4.90 22.17
N LYS A 46 -3.78 -5.93 22.14
CA LYS A 46 -3.76 -7.05 23.09
C LYS A 46 -2.78 -8.16 22.69
N LEU A 47 -2.43 -8.25 21.41
CA LEU A 47 -1.62 -9.35 20.86
C LEU A 47 -0.14 -9.10 21.05
N GLU A 48 0.32 -7.92 20.65
CA GLU A 48 1.74 -7.55 20.66
C GLU A 48 1.94 -6.26 21.44
N ARG A 49 3.18 -5.94 21.83
CA ARG A 49 3.54 -4.68 22.53
C ARG A 49 4.37 -3.70 21.71
N GLY A 50 4.94 -4.12 20.58
CA GLY A 50 5.79 -3.26 19.75
C GLY A 50 5.53 -3.48 18.27
N ARG A 51 5.93 -4.65 17.77
CA ARG A 51 5.88 -5.00 16.35
C ARG A 51 4.86 -6.09 16.10
N ILE A 52 4.29 -6.12 14.90
CA ILE A 52 3.35 -7.18 14.50
C ILE A 52 3.61 -7.55 13.05
N GLY A 53 3.74 -8.85 12.78
CA GLY A 53 3.95 -9.35 11.43
C GLY A 53 2.68 -9.21 10.60
N ILE A 54 2.80 -8.68 9.39
CA ILE A 54 1.69 -8.60 8.43
C ILE A 54 2.10 -9.37 7.18
N MET A 55 1.47 -10.51 6.96
CA MET A 55 1.61 -11.35 5.77
C MET A 55 0.25 -11.45 5.08
N LEU A 56 -0.14 -10.36 4.40
CA LEU A 56 -1.43 -10.23 3.72
C LEU A 56 -1.24 -9.67 2.32
N PRO A 57 -2.08 -10.08 1.35
CA PRO A 57 -1.97 -9.58 -0.01
C PRO A 57 -2.52 -8.15 -0.15
N THR A 58 -2.16 -7.52 -1.27
CA THR A 58 -2.74 -6.24 -1.70
C THR A 58 -4.26 -6.37 -1.86
N SER A 59 -4.98 -5.83 -0.90
CA SER A 59 -6.43 -5.97 -0.74
C SER A 59 -6.92 -4.92 0.26
N GLY A 60 -8.24 -4.68 0.30
CA GLY A 60 -8.83 -3.82 1.33
C GLY A 60 -8.54 -4.37 2.74
N GLY A 61 -8.63 -5.69 2.92
CA GLY A 61 -8.30 -6.35 4.19
C GLY A 61 -6.83 -6.16 4.60
N GLY A 62 -5.89 -6.30 3.66
CA GLY A 62 -4.46 -6.06 3.89
C GLY A 62 -4.18 -4.61 4.31
N ALA A 63 -4.80 -3.65 3.62
CA ALA A 63 -4.67 -2.23 3.95
C ALA A 63 -5.23 -1.92 5.35
N LEU A 64 -6.40 -2.48 5.69
CA LEU A 64 -7.02 -2.31 7.01
C LEU A 64 -6.21 -2.95 8.14
N ALA A 65 -5.52 -4.06 7.90
CA ALA A 65 -4.61 -4.65 8.87
C ALA A 65 -3.41 -3.75 9.16
N VAL A 66 -2.77 -3.20 8.13
CA VAL A 66 -1.67 -2.23 8.31
C VAL A 66 -2.16 -0.98 9.04
N LEU A 67 -3.30 -0.43 8.63
CA LEU A 67 -3.92 0.72 9.30
C LEU A 67 -4.22 0.43 10.77
N GLY A 68 -4.82 -0.73 11.06
CA GLY A 68 -5.13 -1.19 12.41
C GLY A 68 -3.89 -1.34 13.29
N ALA A 69 -2.78 -1.84 12.73
CA ALA A 69 -1.50 -1.94 13.43
C ALA A 69 -0.97 -0.55 13.81
N VAL A 70 -0.94 0.37 12.86
CA VAL A 70 -0.48 1.75 13.12
C VAL A 70 -1.40 2.47 14.12
N MET A 71 -2.73 2.31 14.01
CA MET A 71 -3.70 2.84 14.98
C MET A 71 -3.62 2.18 16.38
N ALA A 72 -3.02 1.00 16.47
CA ALA A 72 -2.73 0.32 17.73
C ALA A 72 -1.45 0.83 18.40
N GLY A 73 -0.65 1.66 17.71
CA GLY A 73 0.71 1.98 18.13
C GLY A 73 1.64 0.78 17.98
N ARG A 74 1.40 -0.07 16.97
CA ARG A 74 2.28 -1.17 16.58
C ARG A 74 3.00 -0.83 15.28
N THR A 75 4.26 -1.24 15.17
CA THR A 75 5.01 -1.16 13.93
C THR A 75 4.75 -2.42 13.11
N PRO A 76 4.01 -2.33 11.98
CA PRO A 76 3.84 -3.47 11.09
C PRO A 76 5.19 -3.89 10.51
N VAL A 77 5.48 -5.19 10.58
CA VAL A 77 6.63 -5.84 9.93
C VAL A 77 6.08 -6.56 8.71
N MET A 78 6.37 -6.05 7.52
CA MET A 78 5.78 -6.57 6.29
C MET A 78 6.54 -7.81 5.81
N ILE A 79 5.84 -8.92 5.62
CA ILE A 79 6.45 -10.20 5.28
C ILE A 79 6.19 -10.52 3.81
N ASN A 80 7.27 -10.74 3.06
CA ASN A 80 7.19 -11.22 1.69
C ASN A 80 6.72 -12.68 1.67
N TYR A 81 5.60 -12.93 0.99
CA TYR A 81 5.00 -14.25 0.81
C TYR A 81 5.20 -14.82 -0.61
N SER A 82 5.81 -14.08 -1.54
CA SER A 82 5.99 -14.52 -2.93
C SER A 82 7.00 -15.66 -3.08
N THR A 83 8.00 -15.70 -2.21
CA THR A 83 9.04 -16.73 -2.21
C THR A 83 9.42 -17.06 -0.76
N GLY A 84 9.52 -18.34 -0.42
CA GLY A 84 10.02 -18.77 0.89
C GLY A 84 9.24 -18.25 2.09
N ALA A 85 7.90 -18.12 2.00
CA ALA A 85 7.05 -17.46 3.01
C ALA A 85 7.31 -17.94 4.45
N LYS A 86 7.40 -19.26 4.70
CA LYS A 86 7.74 -19.82 6.03
C LYS A 86 9.11 -19.33 6.53
N LYS A 87 10.13 -19.35 5.68
CA LYS A 87 11.48 -18.88 6.01
C LYS A 87 11.44 -17.39 6.34
N ASN A 88 10.75 -16.59 5.53
CA ASN A 88 10.64 -15.15 5.73
C ASN A 88 9.89 -14.80 7.02
N CYS A 89 8.84 -15.55 7.38
CA CYS A 89 8.15 -15.42 8.67
C CYS A 89 9.12 -15.58 9.84
N ARG A 90 9.83 -16.72 9.88
CA ARG A 90 10.78 -17.05 10.96
C ARG A 90 11.94 -16.07 11.02
N TYR A 91 12.47 -15.69 9.85
CA TYR A 91 13.52 -14.69 9.75
C TYR A 91 13.07 -13.34 10.29
N ALA A 92 11.90 -12.85 9.89
CA ALA A 92 11.36 -11.57 10.35
C ALA A 92 11.14 -11.57 11.86
N GLN A 93 10.54 -12.63 12.42
CA GLN A 93 10.32 -12.76 13.87
C GLN A 93 11.62 -12.69 14.65
N HIS A 94 12.65 -13.41 14.19
CA HIS A 94 13.97 -13.41 14.84
C HIS A 94 14.65 -12.04 14.75
N GLN A 95 14.73 -11.45 13.55
CA GLN A 95 15.44 -10.19 13.32
C GLN A 95 14.74 -8.98 13.93
N CYS A 96 13.41 -9.00 13.98
CA CYS A 96 12.61 -7.87 14.43
C CYS A 96 12.00 -8.08 15.82
N ASP A 97 12.30 -9.19 16.51
CA ASP A 97 11.82 -9.49 17.86
C ASP A 97 10.30 -9.29 18.03
N PHE A 98 9.52 -10.15 17.37
CA PHE A 98 8.06 -10.22 17.53
C PHE A 98 7.55 -11.65 17.35
N HIS A 99 6.37 -11.94 17.88
CA HIS A 99 5.79 -13.28 17.82
C HIS A 99 4.67 -13.39 16.80
N THR A 100 3.68 -12.51 16.84
CA THR A 100 2.42 -12.67 16.13
C THR A 100 2.50 -12.27 14.65
N ILE A 101 1.98 -13.12 13.76
CA ILE A 101 1.83 -12.84 12.32
C ILE A 101 0.35 -12.84 11.94
N ILE A 102 -0.13 -11.74 11.36
CA ILE A 102 -1.49 -11.66 10.81
C ILE A 102 -1.47 -12.11 9.35
N THR A 103 -2.33 -13.07 9.00
CA THR A 103 -2.45 -13.61 7.64
C THR A 103 -3.89 -14.07 7.32
N THR A 104 -4.09 -14.76 6.20
CA THR A 104 -5.37 -15.34 5.75
C THR A 104 -5.16 -16.79 5.35
N ARG A 105 -6.20 -17.63 5.46
CA ARG A 105 -6.10 -19.04 5.04
C ARG A 105 -5.91 -19.15 3.53
N ALA A 106 -6.63 -18.32 2.77
CA ALA A 106 -6.53 -18.26 1.32
C ALA A 106 -5.11 -17.93 0.83
N LEU A 107 -4.35 -17.07 1.56
CA LEU A 107 -2.97 -16.78 1.20
C LEU A 107 -2.05 -17.98 1.45
N LEU A 108 -2.22 -18.68 2.58
CA LEU A 108 -1.42 -19.87 2.89
C LEU A 108 -1.60 -20.96 1.83
N GLU A 109 -2.85 -21.22 1.44
CA GLU A 109 -3.19 -22.16 0.38
C GLU A 109 -2.54 -21.75 -0.95
N LYS A 110 -2.71 -20.48 -1.36
CA LYS A 110 -2.14 -19.97 -2.62
C LYS A 110 -0.60 -20.02 -2.66
N THR A 111 0.06 -19.83 -1.52
CA THR A 111 1.53 -19.79 -1.44
C THR A 111 2.15 -21.14 -1.09
N GLY A 112 1.35 -22.15 -0.75
CA GLY A 112 1.82 -23.41 -0.18
C GLY A 112 2.53 -23.24 1.17
N CYS A 113 2.33 -22.12 1.86
CA CYS A 113 2.94 -21.87 3.15
C CYS A 113 2.22 -22.68 4.24
N PRO A 114 2.91 -23.54 5.01
CA PRO A 114 2.27 -24.24 6.11
C PRO A 114 1.83 -23.24 7.20
N GLN A 115 0.74 -23.56 7.87
CA GLN A 115 0.28 -22.80 9.04
C GLN A 115 1.32 -22.92 10.17
N LEU A 116 1.71 -21.78 10.73
CA LEU A 116 2.56 -21.70 11.92
C LEU A 116 1.70 -21.44 13.17
N SER A 117 2.18 -21.84 14.35
CA SER A 117 1.46 -21.69 15.63
C SER A 117 1.19 -20.23 16.02
N ASP A 118 2.02 -19.34 15.50
CA ASP A 118 2.07 -17.90 15.75
C ASP A 118 1.30 -17.06 14.70
N MET A 119 0.67 -17.74 13.74
CA MET A 119 -0.20 -17.09 12.75
C MET A 119 -1.62 -16.94 13.28
N LEU A 120 -2.15 -15.71 13.16
CA LEU A 120 -3.54 -15.40 13.40
C LEU A 120 -4.23 -15.01 12.10
N PHE A 121 -5.38 -15.59 11.86
CA PHE A 121 -6.17 -15.37 10.66
C PHE A 121 -7.09 -14.18 10.84
N ILE A 122 -7.05 -13.24 9.89
CA ILE A 122 -7.89 -12.05 9.95
C ILE A 122 -9.38 -12.42 9.94
N GLU A 123 -9.75 -13.51 9.25
CA GLU A 123 -11.11 -14.03 9.20
C GLU A 123 -11.59 -14.47 10.60
N ASP A 124 -10.73 -15.12 11.37
CA ASP A 124 -11.03 -15.57 12.74
C ASP A 124 -11.15 -14.38 13.71
N ILE A 125 -10.28 -13.37 13.54
CA ILE A 125 -10.38 -12.11 14.31
C ILE A 125 -11.71 -11.42 14.04
N LEU A 126 -12.17 -11.39 12.79
CA LEU A 126 -13.44 -10.76 12.41
C LEU A 126 -14.66 -11.60 12.84
N ALA A 127 -14.56 -12.92 12.81
CA ALA A 127 -15.63 -13.83 13.24
C ALA A 127 -15.90 -13.76 14.75
N THR A 128 -14.87 -13.51 15.56
CA THR A 128 -14.97 -13.40 17.03
C THR A 128 -15.42 -12.01 17.53
N LEU A 129 -15.85 -11.11 16.63
CA LEU A 129 -16.28 -9.76 17.00
C LEU A 129 -17.69 -9.77 17.60
N SER A 130 -17.79 -9.40 18.87
CA SER A 130 -19.08 -9.24 19.53
C SER A 130 -19.80 -7.95 19.08
N PRO A 131 -21.15 -7.91 19.13
CA PRO A 131 -21.92 -6.69 18.86
C PRO A 131 -21.49 -5.52 19.75
N LEU A 132 -21.13 -5.79 21.00
CA LEU A 132 -20.63 -4.79 21.94
C LEU A 132 -19.33 -4.16 21.46
N GLU A 133 -18.37 -4.94 20.95
CA GLU A 133 -17.11 -4.40 20.42
C GLU A 133 -17.34 -3.51 19.20
N LYS A 134 -18.25 -3.92 18.31
CA LYS A 134 -18.66 -3.10 17.15
C LYS A 134 -19.32 -1.81 17.62
N GLY A 135 -20.19 -1.87 18.64
CA GLY A 135 -20.82 -0.71 19.27
C GLY A 135 -19.80 0.26 19.89
N PHE A 136 -18.83 -0.23 20.66
CA PHE A 136 -17.76 0.60 21.23
C PHE A 136 -16.90 1.26 20.15
N ALA A 137 -16.55 0.54 19.09
CA ALA A 137 -15.81 1.11 17.97
C ALA A 137 -16.65 2.17 17.25
N PHE A 138 -17.94 1.92 17.04
CA PHE A 138 -18.87 2.88 16.46
C PHE A 138 -18.97 4.17 17.28
N ILE A 139 -19.12 4.08 18.61
CA ILE A 139 -19.12 5.25 19.51
C ILE A 139 -17.82 6.05 19.36
N LYS A 140 -16.66 5.40 19.24
CA LYS A 140 -15.40 6.10 18.98
C LYS A 140 -15.39 6.84 17.65
N THR A 141 -16.04 6.30 16.61
CA THR A 141 -16.23 7.03 15.35
C THR A 141 -17.12 8.26 15.48
N LEU A 142 -17.81 8.49 16.59
CA LEU A 142 -18.58 9.72 16.83
C LEU A 142 -17.78 10.79 17.58
N LEU A 143 -16.61 10.45 18.11
CA LEU A 143 -15.77 11.41 18.84
C LEU A 143 -15.28 12.53 17.92
N PRO A 144 -15.15 13.78 18.43
CA PRO A 144 -14.48 14.87 17.73
C PRO A 144 -13.11 14.43 17.18
N THR A 145 -12.81 14.86 15.95
CA THR A 145 -11.58 14.45 15.24
C THR A 145 -10.29 14.60 16.06
N PRO A 146 -10.05 15.70 16.80
CA PRO A 146 -8.85 15.82 17.63
C PRO A 146 -8.74 14.74 18.72
N LEU A 147 -9.86 14.40 19.37
CA LEU A 147 -9.90 13.35 20.39
C LEU A 147 -9.67 11.97 19.77
N LEU A 148 -10.30 11.69 18.63
CA LEU A 148 -10.10 10.42 17.93
C LEU A 148 -8.64 10.24 17.51
N LYS A 149 -8.00 11.29 16.97
CA LYS A 149 -6.58 11.28 16.63
C LYS A 149 -5.70 10.98 17.84
N ARG A 150 -5.95 11.64 18.98
CA ARG A 150 -5.23 11.39 20.24
C ARG A 150 -5.36 9.95 20.74
N LEU A 151 -6.51 9.30 20.51
CA LEU A 151 -6.76 7.90 20.91
C LEU A 151 -6.01 6.86 20.07
N VAL A 152 -5.60 7.19 18.85
CA VAL A 152 -4.91 6.27 17.92
C VAL A 152 -3.42 6.60 17.75
N GLY A 153 -2.87 7.46 18.61
CA GLY A 153 -1.45 7.80 18.63
C GLY A 153 -1.21 9.25 18.98
N ARG A 154 -0.10 9.51 19.69
CA ARG A 154 0.43 10.88 19.87
C ARG A 154 1.04 11.35 18.54
N ASN A 155 1.07 12.67 18.34
CA ASN A 155 1.64 13.25 17.13
C ASN A 155 3.18 13.26 17.24
N ASP A 156 3.80 12.12 16.94
CA ASP A 156 5.25 11.94 16.90
C ASP A 156 5.68 11.35 15.55
N LEU A 157 6.27 12.18 14.70
CA LEU A 157 6.65 11.79 13.34
C LEU A 157 7.88 10.87 13.30
N GLU A 158 8.65 10.76 14.39
CA GLU A 158 9.80 9.85 14.46
C GLU A 158 9.41 8.43 14.86
N THR A 159 8.15 8.22 15.29
CA THR A 159 7.62 6.89 15.56
C THR A 159 7.75 6.00 14.31
N PRO A 160 8.27 4.77 14.42
CA PRO A 160 8.34 3.82 13.31
C PRO A 160 6.96 3.49 12.73
N ALA A 161 6.78 3.71 11.43
CA ALA A 161 5.56 3.44 10.70
C ALA A 161 5.51 2.03 10.11
N VAL A 162 6.66 1.47 9.72
CA VAL A 162 6.77 0.14 9.11
C VAL A 162 8.20 -0.39 9.19
N ILE A 163 8.35 -1.71 9.17
CA ILE A 163 9.60 -2.40 8.90
C ILE A 163 9.44 -3.25 7.64
N LEU A 164 10.41 -3.13 6.73
CA LEU A 164 10.47 -3.79 5.43
C LEU A 164 11.81 -4.54 5.30
N PHE A 165 11.91 -5.40 4.29
CA PHE A 165 13.13 -6.16 4.00
C PHE A 165 13.59 -5.91 2.57
N THR A 166 14.89 -5.77 2.38
CA THR A 166 15.52 -5.64 1.06
C THR A 166 16.44 -6.82 0.77
N SER A 167 16.59 -7.16 -0.52
CA SER A 167 17.63 -8.07 -0.96
C SER A 167 18.99 -7.43 -0.69
N GLY A 168 19.69 -7.89 0.36
CA GLY A 168 21.08 -7.53 0.60
C GLY A 168 22.00 -8.21 -0.40
N SER A 169 23.22 -7.70 -0.54
CA SER A 169 24.34 -8.40 -1.21
C SER A 169 24.78 -9.67 -0.46
N GLU A 170 24.31 -9.84 0.78
CA GLU A 170 24.55 -11.01 1.63
C GLU A 170 23.44 -12.06 1.48
N LYS A 171 23.65 -13.25 2.04
CA LYS A 171 22.66 -14.36 1.99
C LYS A 171 21.32 -14.01 2.66
N ASP A 172 21.32 -13.08 3.62
CA ASP A 172 20.14 -12.74 4.41
C ASP A 172 19.61 -11.32 4.12
N PRO A 173 18.27 -11.10 4.06
CA PRO A 173 17.68 -9.80 3.76
C PRO A 173 17.99 -8.73 4.81
N LYS A 174 18.27 -7.49 4.37
CA LYS A 174 18.48 -6.36 5.30
C LYS A 174 17.15 -5.81 5.80
N VAL A 175 17.13 -5.34 7.05
CA VAL A 175 15.95 -4.74 7.68
C VAL A 175 15.97 -3.22 7.46
N VAL A 176 14.88 -2.66 6.96
CA VAL A 176 14.69 -1.22 6.77
C VAL A 176 13.50 -0.75 7.60
N GLN A 177 13.77 0.09 8.59
CA GLN A 177 12.74 0.70 9.43
C GLN A 177 12.47 2.13 8.95
N LEU A 178 11.21 2.43 8.64
CA LEU A 178 10.79 3.75 8.15
C LEU A 178 9.86 4.42 9.16
N THR A 179 10.08 5.70 9.42
CA THR A 179 9.26 6.49 10.34
C THR A 179 8.01 7.05 9.67
N GLN A 180 7.10 7.57 10.47
CA GLN A 180 5.94 8.32 10.00
C GLN A 180 6.35 9.50 9.12
N ARG A 181 7.43 10.21 9.50
CA ARG A 181 8.00 11.30 8.71
C ARG A 181 8.41 10.81 7.33
N ASN A 182 9.16 9.72 7.24
CA ASN A 182 9.70 9.25 5.96
C ASN A 182 8.58 8.97 4.94
N ILE A 183 7.54 8.24 5.35
CA ILE A 183 6.42 7.89 4.47
C ILE A 183 5.60 9.14 4.11
N LEU A 184 5.26 9.98 5.09
CA LEU A 184 4.44 11.17 4.85
C LEU A 184 5.14 12.19 3.94
N SER A 185 6.44 12.46 4.17
CA SER A 185 7.20 13.38 3.32
C SER A 185 7.28 12.87 1.90
N ASN A 186 7.50 11.55 1.72
CA ASN A 186 7.58 10.99 0.38
C ASN A 186 6.24 11.07 -0.36
N ILE A 187 5.12 10.78 0.32
CA ILE A 187 3.78 10.99 -0.23
C ILE A 187 3.63 12.43 -0.68
N ASP A 188 3.87 13.41 0.18
CA ASP A 188 3.67 14.83 -0.17
C ASP A 188 4.55 15.28 -1.33
N SER A 189 5.82 14.89 -1.31
CA SER A 189 6.79 15.23 -2.35
C SER A 189 6.42 14.58 -3.70
N PHE A 190 6.12 13.28 -3.72
CA PHE A 190 5.68 12.59 -4.93
C PHE A 190 4.37 13.17 -5.46
N CYS A 191 3.39 13.43 -4.58
CA CYS A 191 2.09 13.96 -4.99
C CYS A 191 2.19 15.34 -5.61
N THR A 192 3.08 16.17 -5.07
CA THR A 192 3.38 17.51 -5.61
C THR A 192 4.12 17.39 -6.94
N HIS A 193 5.16 16.57 -6.99
CA HIS A 193 6.02 16.39 -8.17
C HIS A 193 5.28 15.83 -9.38
N MET A 194 4.35 14.91 -9.14
CA MET A 194 3.56 14.25 -10.18
C MET A 194 2.15 14.85 -10.34
N GLU A 195 1.85 15.96 -9.67
CA GLU A 195 0.57 16.68 -9.74
C GLU A 195 -0.65 15.75 -9.59
N ILE A 196 -0.65 14.93 -8.53
CA ILE A 196 -1.72 13.93 -8.31
C ILE A 196 -2.83 14.41 -7.36
N TYR A 197 -2.64 15.57 -6.72
CA TYR A 197 -3.69 16.17 -5.90
C TYR A 197 -4.94 16.41 -6.76
N GLY A 198 -6.08 15.90 -6.30
CA GLY A 198 -7.35 15.98 -7.03
C GLY A 198 -7.67 14.74 -7.89
N MET A 199 -6.74 13.79 -8.04
CA MET A 199 -7.09 12.47 -8.56
C MET A 199 -7.98 11.73 -7.55
N ASP A 200 -8.96 10.99 -8.05
CA ASP A 200 -10.01 10.34 -7.26
C ASP A 200 -9.77 8.85 -7.07
N ARG A 201 -9.14 8.17 -8.05
CA ARG A 201 -9.07 6.70 -8.12
C ARG A 201 -7.67 6.22 -8.49
N LEU A 202 -7.12 5.28 -7.72
CA LEU A 202 -5.83 4.65 -7.98
C LEU A 202 -5.99 3.13 -8.11
N LEU A 203 -5.24 2.51 -9.02
CA LEU A 203 -5.12 1.04 -9.09
C LEU A 203 -4.02 0.55 -8.13
N ALA A 204 -4.41 -0.23 -7.13
CA ALA A 204 -3.53 -0.83 -6.14
C ALA A 204 -3.30 -2.32 -6.42
N VAL A 205 -2.26 -2.62 -7.20
CA VAL A 205 -1.85 -4.00 -7.56
C VAL A 205 -0.44 -4.37 -7.08
N LEU A 206 0.39 -3.38 -6.75
CA LEU A 206 1.72 -3.64 -6.20
C LEU A 206 1.63 -4.22 -4.79
N PRO A 207 2.50 -5.20 -4.43
CA PRO A 207 2.52 -5.80 -3.10
C PRO A 207 2.77 -4.78 -1.99
N TYR A 208 1.98 -4.84 -0.91
CA TYR A 208 2.18 -3.97 0.25
C TYR A 208 3.43 -4.30 1.08
N PHE A 209 4.04 -5.49 0.91
CA PHE A 209 5.34 -5.78 1.51
C PHE A 209 6.52 -5.14 0.76
N HIS A 210 6.27 -4.49 -0.38
CA HIS A 210 7.25 -3.70 -1.10
C HIS A 210 6.97 -2.22 -0.86
N VAL A 211 8.00 -1.41 -0.59
CA VAL A 211 7.86 0.01 -0.21
C VAL A 211 7.05 0.84 -1.24
N PHE A 212 7.14 0.47 -2.53
CA PHE A 212 6.43 1.15 -3.61
C PHE A 212 4.92 0.92 -3.52
N GLY A 213 4.51 -0.33 -3.30
CA GLY A 213 3.10 -0.65 -3.05
C GLY A 213 2.61 -0.14 -1.72
N LEU A 214 3.43 -0.21 -0.66
CA LEU A 214 3.06 0.29 0.66
C LEU A 214 2.81 1.82 0.64
N THR A 215 3.73 2.59 0.08
CA THR A 215 3.64 4.04 0.14
C THR A 215 2.57 4.56 -0.83
N ILE A 216 2.65 4.14 -2.09
CA ILE A 216 1.82 4.74 -3.14
C ILE A 216 0.47 4.02 -3.30
N ASN A 217 0.42 2.68 -3.22
CA ASN A 217 -0.85 1.95 -3.42
C ASN A 217 -1.69 1.80 -2.13
N LEU A 218 -1.08 1.87 -0.96
CA LEU A 218 -1.78 1.83 0.34
C LEU A 218 -1.92 3.22 0.95
N TRP A 219 -0.81 3.89 1.28
CA TRP A 219 -0.88 5.09 2.11
C TRP A 219 -1.35 6.34 1.36
N THR A 220 -0.90 6.58 0.12
CA THR A 220 -1.35 7.73 -0.68
C THR A 220 -2.87 7.81 -0.81
N PRO A 221 -3.61 6.78 -1.28
CA PRO A 221 -5.06 6.90 -1.41
C PRO A 221 -5.77 7.09 -0.06
N LEU A 222 -5.25 6.49 1.02
CA LEU A 222 -5.78 6.68 2.35
C LEU A 222 -5.55 8.10 2.90
N CYS A 223 -4.42 8.72 2.58
CA CYS A 223 -4.08 10.07 3.04
C CYS A 223 -4.74 11.17 2.23
N LEU A 224 -5.02 10.92 0.95
CA LEU A 224 -5.66 11.89 0.04
C LEU A 224 -7.17 11.68 -0.11
N GLY A 225 -7.73 10.63 0.52
CA GLY A 225 -9.16 10.32 0.39
C GLY A 225 -9.55 9.76 -0.98
N MET A 226 -8.62 9.14 -1.70
CA MET A 226 -8.87 8.49 -2.99
C MET A 226 -9.55 7.12 -2.79
N THR A 227 -10.27 6.65 -3.80
CA THR A 227 -10.69 5.26 -3.90
C THR A 227 -9.52 4.41 -4.39
N SER A 228 -9.08 3.44 -3.58
CA SER A 228 -8.09 2.44 -3.93
C SER A 228 -8.77 1.21 -4.53
N ILE A 229 -8.49 0.91 -5.80
CA ILE A 229 -8.98 -0.28 -6.49
C ILE A 229 -7.95 -1.39 -6.26
N THR A 230 -8.22 -2.30 -5.33
CA THR A 230 -7.23 -3.29 -4.88
C THR A 230 -7.41 -4.63 -5.57
N TYR A 231 -6.29 -5.23 -5.97
CA TYR A 231 -6.29 -6.60 -6.47
C TYR A 231 -4.98 -7.32 -6.13
N ALA A 232 -5.10 -8.53 -5.59
CA ALA A 232 -4.00 -9.24 -4.95
C ALA A 232 -2.97 -9.84 -5.91
N ASN A 233 -3.36 -10.13 -7.16
CA ASN A 233 -2.50 -10.83 -8.10
C ASN A 233 -2.11 -9.95 -9.30
N PRO A 234 -0.98 -9.22 -9.24
CA PRO A 234 -0.57 -8.37 -10.35
C PRO A 234 -0.20 -9.16 -11.62
N LEU A 235 -0.03 -10.48 -11.55
CA LEU A 235 0.35 -11.34 -12.68
C LEU A 235 -0.86 -11.87 -13.48
N GLU A 236 -2.08 -11.73 -12.97
CA GLU A 236 -3.30 -12.05 -13.73
C GLU A 236 -3.63 -10.90 -14.69
N PHE A 237 -2.76 -10.72 -15.69
CA PHE A 237 -2.74 -9.53 -16.55
C PHE A 237 -4.06 -9.24 -17.24
N LYS A 238 -4.75 -10.26 -17.75
CA LYS A 238 -6.07 -10.14 -18.37
C LYS A 238 -7.13 -9.65 -17.37
N THR A 239 -7.09 -10.15 -16.15
CA THR A 239 -7.98 -9.71 -15.07
C THR A 239 -7.70 -8.26 -14.71
N VAL A 240 -6.43 -7.86 -14.60
CA VAL A 240 -6.06 -6.47 -14.29
C VAL A 240 -6.47 -5.50 -15.41
N ALA A 241 -6.24 -5.84 -16.67
CA ALA A 241 -6.70 -5.03 -17.81
C ALA A 241 -8.22 -4.84 -17.78
N LYS A 242 -8.97 -5.91 -17.49
CA LYS A 242 -10.43 -5.84 -17.28
C LYS A 242 -10.80 -4.94 -16.10
N ILE A 243 -10.09 -5.04 -14.96
CA ILE A 243 -10.32 -4.18 -13.80
C ILE A 243 -10.11 -2.71 -14.17
N ILE A 244 -9.05 -2.37 -14.91
CA ILE A 244 -8.79 -1.01 -15.37
C ILE A 244 -9.98 -0.50 -16.20
N ARG A 245 -10.43 -1.28 -17.20
CA ARG A 245 -11.59 -0.97 -18.05
C ARG A 245 -12.86 -0.71 -17.23
N ASP A 246 -13.18 -1.63 -16.30
CA ASP A 246 -14.44 -1.64 -15.57
C ASP A 246 -14.48 -0.61 -14.43
N THR A 247 -13.33 -0.35 -13.80
CA THR A 247 -13.25 0.48 -12.59
C THR A 247 -12.60 1.84 -12.83
N LYS A 248 -12.09 2.11 -14.03
CA LYS A 248 -11.62 3.42 -14.48
C LYS A 248 -10.71 4.14 -13.46
N PRO A 249 -9.57 3.55 -13.03
CA PRO A 249 -8.59 4.26 -12.23
C PRO A 249 -8.01 5.44 -13.01
N GLU A 250 -7.52 6.46 -12.31
CA GLU A 250 -6.84 7.61 -12.91
C GLU A 250 -5.32 7.53 -12.77
N LEU A 251 -4.86 6.87 -11.71
CA LEU A 251 -3.44 6.63 -11.44
C LEU A 251 -3.14 5.13 -11.55
N LEU A 252 -2.22 4.81 -12.46
CA LEU A 252 -1.64 3.48 -12.63
C LEU A 252 -0.15 3.54 -12.31
N ILE A 253 0.29 2.74 -11.35
CA ILE A 253 1.72 2.57 -11.08
C ILE A 253 2.09 1.09 -11.11
N GLY A 254 3.26 0.78 -11.68
CA GLY A 254 3.66 -0.59 -11.93
C GLY A 254 5.16 -0.75 -12.14
N THR A 255 5.62 -2.01 -12.16
CA THR A 255 6.92 -2.36 -12.74
C THR A 255 6.78 -2.49 -14.25
N PRO A 256 7.87 -2.39 -15.03
CA PRO A 256 7.82 -2.61 -16.48
C PRO A 256 7.13 -3.93 -16.86
N VAL A 257 7.44 -5.03 -16.15
CA VAL A 257 6.85 -6.36 -16.38
C VAL A 257 5.32 -6.34 -16.22
N PHE A 258 4.82 -5.69 -15.17
CA PHE A 258 3.37 -5.62 -14.93
C PHE A 258 2.68 -4.75 -15.98
N LEU A 259 3.23 -3.57 -16.25
CA LEU A 259 2.68 -2.66 -17.24
C LEU A 259 2.66 -3.29 -18.63
N GLU A 260 3.72 -4.01 -19.02
CA GLU A 260 3.79 -4.75 -20.27
C GLU A 260 2.72 -5.86 -20.33
N GLY A 261 2.56 -6.62 -19.25
CA GLY A 261 1.52 -7.63 -19.15
C GLY A 261 0.13 -7.04 -19.38
N TYR A 262 -0.20 -5.91 -18.74
CA TYR A 262 -1.51 -5.27 -18.83
C TYR A 262 -1.82 -4.74 -20.23
N ILE A 263 -0.88 -4.02 -20.85
CA ILE A 263 -1.08 -3.44 -22.19
C ILE A 263 -1.21 -4.51 -23.28
N ARG A 264 -0.54 -5.66 -23.13
CA ARG A 264 -0.69 -6.79 -24.07
C ARG A 264 -2.07 -7.43 -24.00
N GLN A 265 -2.74 -7.36 -22.85
CA GLN A 265 -4.07 -7.94 -22.64
C GLN A 265 -5.22 -6.93 -22.77
N SER A 266 -4.92 -5.67 -23.08
CA SER A 266 -5.92 -4.62 -23.24
C SER A 266 -6.42 -4.49 -24.68
N GLU A 267 -7.53 -3.78 -24.85
CA GLU A 267 -8.03 -3.29 -26.14
C GLU A 267 -7.89 -1.77 -26.21
N PRO A 268 -7.79 -1.15 -27.40
CA PRO A 268 -7.77 0.30 -27.53
C PRO A 268 -8.92 0.97 -26.76
N GLY A 269 -8.60 1.94 -25.92
CA GLY A 269 -9.56 2.68 -25.10
C GLY A 269 -9.78 2.14 -23.69
N ASP A 270 -9.28 0.94 -23.37
CA ASP A 270 -9.35 0.37 -22.01
C ASP A 270 -8.68 1.26 -20.96
N PHE A 271 -7.67 2.04 -21.36
CA PHE A 271 -6.86 2.88 -20.47
C PHE A 271 -7.27 4.36 -20.53
N ASN A 272 -8.38 4.72 -21.18
CA ASN A 272 -8.82 6.12 -21.35
C ASN A 272 -9.05 6.87 -20.03
N SER A 273 -9.27 6.17 -18.93
CA SER A 273 -9.40 6.79 -17.61
C SER A 273 -8.06 7.16 -16.98
N ILE A 274 -6.96 6.51 -17.40
CA ILE A 274 -5.63 6.72 -16.83
C ILE A 274 -5.15 8.11 -17.22
N LYS A 275 -4.96 8.96 -16.21
CA LYS A 275 -4.40 10.32 -16.35
C LYS A 275 -2.89 10.35 -16.12
N LEU A 276 -2.36 9.33 -15.44
CA LEU A 276 -0.94 9.19 -15.15
C LEU A 276 -0.57 7.71 -15.01
N ALA A 277 0.41 7.27 -15.80
CA ALA A 277 1.07 5.99 -15.67
C ALA A 277 2.53 6.18 -15.24
N VAL A 278 2.96 5.52 -14.17
CA VAL A 278 4.35 5.57 -13.68
C VAL A 278 4.95 4.17 -13.59
N SER A 279 6.10 3.99 -14.24
CA SER A 279 6.96 2.82 -14.11
C SER A 279 8.05 3.07 -13.08
N GLY A 280 8.33 2.07 -12.25
CA GLY A 280 9.44 2.10 -11.31
C GLY A 280 9.91 0.70 -10.91
N ALA A 281 10.88 0.65 -10.00
CA ALA A 281 11.57 -0.55 -9.49
C ALA A 281 12.40 -1.34 -10.52
N ASP A 282 12.33 -1.02 -11.81
CA ASP A 282 13.24 -1.49 -12.84
C ASP A 282 13.24 -0.49 -14.01
N LYS A 283 14.26 -0.56 -14.88
CA LYS A 283 14.41 0.30 -16.06
C LYS A 283 13.21 0.13 -16.99
N CYS A 284 12.55 1.22 -17.33
CA CYS A 284 11.45 1.20 -18.29
C CYS A 284 11.99 1.08 -19.73
N PRO A 285 11.69 -0.01 -20.47
CA PRO A 285 12.12 -0.17 -21.86
C PRO A 285 11.44 0.85 -22.78
N GLU A 286 12.13 1.29 -23.83
CA GLU A 286 11.52 2.18 -24.84
C GLU A 286 10.39 1.47 -25.62
N SER A 287 10.56 0.18 -25.89
CA SER A 287 9.52 -0.65 -26.52
C SER A 287 8.20 -0.65 -25.73
N LEU A 288 8.27 -0.59 -24.40
CA LEU A 288 7.09 -0.51 -23.55
C LEU A 288 6.40 0.86 -23.67
N ARG A 289 7.18 1.96 -23.69
CA ARG A 289 6.64 3.31 -23.91
C ARG A 289 5.94 3.42 -25.26
N GLN A 290 6.60 2.95 -26.31
CA GLN A 290 6.05 2.92 -27.66
C GLN A 290 4.73 2.15 -27.72
N LEU A 291 4.68 0.97 -27.09
CA LEU A 291 3.46 0.15 -27.06
C LEU A 291 2.27 0.86 -26.39
N TYR A 292 2.51 1.59 -25.29
CA TYR A 292 1.47 2.37 -24.62
C TYR A 292 1.03 3.60 -25.45
N ARG A 293 1.98 4.29 -26.09
CA ARG A 293 1.68 5.42 -26.98
C ARG A 293 0.84 4.98 -28.17
N GLU A 294 1.22 3.90 -28.84
CA GLU A 294 0.54 3.41 -30.04
C GLU A 294 -0.84 2.82 -29.74
N LYS A 295 -0.97 2.03 -28.66
CA LYS A 295 -2.21 1.29 -28.37
C LYS A 295 -3.23 2.09 -27.57
N GLN A 296 -2.78 3.01 -26.71
CA GLN A 296 -3.64 3.71 -25.75
C GLN A 296 -3.45 5.23 -25.74
N ASN A 297 -2.55 5.78 -26.57
CA ASN A 297 -2.20 7.20 -26.55
C ASN A 297 -1.84 7.69 -25.13
N LEU A 298 -1.08 6.87 -24.39
CA LEU A 298 -0.70 7.11 -23.01
C LEU A 298 0.83 7.09 -22.87
N GLU A 299 1.37 8.11 -22.21
CA GLU A 299 2.80 8.16 -21.89
C GLU A 299 3.09 7.50 -20.54
N ILE A 300 4.21 6.78 -20.45
CA ILE A 300 4.73 6.25 -19.19
C ILE A 300 5.82 7.18 -18.66
N HIS A 301 5.64 7.64 -17.43
CA HIS A 301 6.68 8.32 -16.66
C HIS A 301 7.55 7.30 -15.94
N GLU A 302 8.84 7.56 -15.81
CA GLU A 302 9.76 6.70 -15.06
C GLU A 302 10.26 7.40 -13.80
N GLY A 303 10.36 6.65 -12.71
CA GLY A 303 10.93 7.12 -11.46
C GLY A 303 11.88 6.11 -10.82
N TYR A 304 12.77 6.62 -9.98
CA TYR A 304 13.77 5.86 -9.26
C TYR A 304 13.60 6.05 -7.76
N GLY A 305 13.91 4.98 -7.02
CA GLY A 305 13.69 4.94 -5.59
C GLY A 305 14.26 3.69 -4.95
N THR A 306 14.36 3.72 -3.62
CA THR A 306 14.83 2.61 -2.81
C THR A 306 13.97 2.45 -1.56
N THR A 307 14.06 1.31 -0.88
CA THR A 307 13.30 1.09 0.36
C THR A 307 13.71 2.08 1.44
N GLU A 308 15.00 2.38 1.51
CA GLU A 308 15.63 3.29 2.46
C GLU A 308 15.17 4.75 2.30
N THR A 309 14.57 5.12 1.16
CA THR A 309 14.16 6.49 0.81
C THR A 309 12.64 6.68 0.68
N SER A 310 11.87 5.63 0.98
CA SER A 310 10.45 5.68 1.33
C SER A 310 9.38 6.09 0.30
N PRO A 311 9.37 5.71 -0.99
CA PRO A 311 10.42 5.07 -1.78
C PRO A 311 11.08 6.01 -2.79
N VAL A 312 10.42 7.10 -3.20
CA VAL A 312 10.80 7.84 -4.40
C VAL A 312 11.96 8.79 -4.09
N ILE A 313 12.99 8.78 -4.95
CA ILE A 313 14.11 9.73 -4.93
C ILE A 313 13.94 10.75 -6.04
N SER A 314 13.69 10.27 -7.26
CA SER A 314 13.51 11.09 -8.46
C SER A 314 12.44 10.52 -9.37
N ALA A 315 11.81 11.39 -10.16
CA ALA A 315 10.87 10.96 -11.19
C ALA A 315 10.82 11.97 -12.33
N ASN A 316 10.48 11.50 -13.52
CA ASN A 316 10.22 12.38 -14.66
C ASN A 316 8.93 13.16 -14.39
N PRO A 317 9.00 14.51 -14.25
CA PRO A 317 7.82 15.32 -14.01
C PRO A 317 6.87 15.25 -15.20
N ARG A 318 5.61 15.62 -14.98
CA ARG A 318 4.58 15.62 -16.04
C ARG A 318 4.90 16.57 -17.18
N SER A 319 5.51 17.71 -16.85
CA SER A 319 5.88 18.77 -17.79
C SER A 319 7.12 18.46 -18.64
N ASP A 320 7.96 17.51 -18.23
CA ASP A 320 9.23 17.20 -18.89
C ASP A 320 9.57 15.70 -18.74
N ASN A 321 8.81 14.87 -19.46
CA ASN A 321 8.99 13.41 -19.44
C ASN A 321 10.08 12.97 -20.43
N ARG A 322 11.25 12.59 -19.91
CA ARG A 322 12.40 12.20 -20.75
C ARG A 322 12.60 10.69 -20.73
N ALA A 323 12.44 10.05 -21.88
CA ALA A 323 12.69 8.62 -22.04
C ALA A 323 14.13 8.24 -21.67
N GLY A 324 14.30 7.13 -20.95
CA GLY A 324 15.59 6.64 -20.48
C GLY A 324 16.21 7.43 -19.32
N SER A 325 15.55 8.48 -18.82
CA SER A 325 15.93 9.22 -17.62
C SER A 325 15.16 8.68 -16.40
N ILE A 326 15.79 8.73 -15.22
CA ILE A 326 15.10 8.53 -13.92
C ILE A 326 14.51 9.84 -13.35
N GLY A 327 14.55 10.90 -14.16
CA GLY A 327 14.01 12.21 -13.86
C GLY A 327 14.87 13.03 -12.91
N VAL A 328 14.24 13.99 -12.23
CA VAL A 328 14.89 14.91 -11.29
C VAL A 328 14.48 14.58 -9.85
N PRO A 329 15.29 14.93 -8.84
CA PRO A 329 14.93 14.72 -7.45
C PRO A 329 13.57 15.34 -7.10
N ILE A 330 12.75 14.60 -6.35
CA ILE A 330 11.47 15.12 -5.86
C ILE A 330 11.69 16.22 -4.80
N PRO A 331 10.70 17.09 -4.53
CA PRO A 331 10.84 18.12 -3.51
C PRO A 331 11.33 17.58 -2.16
N GLY A 332 12.28 18.28 -1.54
CA GLY A 332 12.85 17.88 -0.25
C GLY A 332 13.91 16.76 -0.31
N VAL A 333 14.23 16.22 -1.49
CA VAL A 333 15.32 15.27 -1.68
C VAL A 333 16.52 15.96 -2.32
N GLN A 334 17.71 15.74 -1.77
CA GLN A 334 18.98 16.18 -2.33
C GLN A 334 19.77 14.97 -2.80
N VAL A 335 20.38 15.07 -3.98
CA VAL A 335 21.18 14.00 -4.58
C VAL A 335 22.59 14.52 -4.84
N LYS A 336 23.59 13.73 -4.47
CA LYS A 336 25.00 13.98 -4.74
C LYS A 336 25.58 12.82 -5.54
N ILE A 337 26.26 13.14 -6.63
CA ILE A 337 27.08 12.19 -7.40
C ILE A 337 28.53 12.41 -6.93
N LEU A 338 29.18 11.34 -6.46
CA LEU A 338 30.52 11.39 -5.88
C LEU A 338 31.57 10.92 -6.88
#